data_AF-A0A933GN18-F1
#
_entry.id   AF-A0A933GN18-F1
#
_cell.length_a   1.000
_cell.length_b   1.000
_cell.length_c   1.000
_cell.angle_alpha   90.00
_cell.angle_beta   90.00
_cell.angle_gamma   90.00
#
_symmetry.space_group_name_H-M   'P 1'
#
loop_
_entity.id
_entity.type
_entity.pdbx_description
1 polymer ?
#
loop_
_entity_poly.entity_id
_entity_poly.type
_entity_poly.pdbx_seq_one_letter_code
_entity_poly.pdbx_strand_id
1 'polypeptide(L)'
;MLDFGRREEIIPGRKDTDYLKHNRKGGKPILKFIFFFRVLIILILAISPSYVSAAESAAAAALGVQPYAGNIVAPDFILKDLNDQKVNLSDYRGSLVIIGFFTTW
;
A
#
# COMPACT_ATOMS: atom_id res chain seq x y z
N MET A 1 34.05 16.07 -82.52
CA MET A 1 34.49 17.48 -82.59
C MET A 1 33.25 18.34 -82.46
N LEU A 2 33.17 19.04 -81.31
CA LEU A 2 32.22 20.08 -80.87
C LEU A 2 30.73 19.74 -80.78
N ASP A 3 30.20 19.71 -79.56
CA ASP A 3 29.08 20.59 -79.23
C ASP A 3 29.23 21.09 -77.78
N PHE A 4 29.25 22.42 -77.63
CA PHE A 4 29.34 23.15 -76.37
C PHE A 4 28.18 24.14 -76.40
N GLY A 5 27.21 23.98 -75.50
CA GLY A 5 26.31 25.08 -75.18
C GLY A 5 24.90 24.72 -74.75
N ARG A 6 24.70 24.52 -73.44
CA ARG A 6 23.59 25.19 -72.76
C ARG A 6 23.86 25.32 -71.26
N ARG A 7 24.01 26.57 -70.81
CA ARG A 7 23.91 26.94 -69.39
C ARG A 7 22.45 26.78 -68.98
N GLU A 8 22.17 26.07 -67.89
CA GLU A 8 20.93 26.19 -67.14
C GLU A 8 21.29 26.83 -65.79
N GLU A 9 20.64 27.97 -65.56
CA GLU A 9 20.74 28.81 -64.39
C GLU A 9 20.44 28.06 -63.09
N ILE A 10 21.15 28.49 -62.05
CA ILE A 10 20.80 28.24 -60.65
C ILE A 10 19.39 28.81 -60.43
N ILE A 11 18.42 28.01 -59.99
CA ILE A 11 17.16 28.54 -59.46
C ILE A 11 17.36 28.82 -57.96
N PRO A 12 17.51 30.10 -57.53
CA PRO A 12 17.47 30.45 -56.13
C PRO A 12 16.02 30.39 -55.64
N GLY A 13 15.77 29.69 -54.54
CA GLY A 13 14.51 29.83 -53.80
C GLY A 13 13.67 28.58 -53.56
N ARG A 14 14.19 27.37 -53.78
CA ARG A 14 13.51 26.17 -53.27
C ARG A 14 13.82 26.00 -51.78
N LYS A 15 12.95 26.53 -50.92
CA LYS A 15 13.01 26.36 -49.47
C LYS A 15 12.89 24.87 -49.12
N ASP A 16 14.02 24.27 -48.84
CA ASP A 16 14.33 22.89 -48.48
C ASP A 16 13.92 22.53 -47.04
N THR A 17 13.13 23.38 -46.38
CA THR A 17 12.71 23.22 -44.99
C THR A 17 11.46 22.34 -44.80
N ASP A 18 10.87 21.82 -45.87
CA ASP A 18 9.63 21.04 -45.80
C ASP A 18 9.81 19.60 -45.30
N TYR A 19 11.05 19.14 -45.11
CA TYR A 19 11.32 17.78 -44.62
C TYR A 19 11.18 17.63 -43.09
N LEU A 20 11.14 18.72 -42.32
CA LEU A 20 11.13 18.60 -40.84
C LEU A 20 9.73 18.63 -40.22
N LYS A 21 8.67 18.50 -41.02
CA LYS A 21 7.29 18.45 -40.52
C LYS A 21 6.76 17.03 -40.30
N HIS A 22 7.61 16.10 -39.84
CA HIS A 22 7.13 14.89 -39.20
C HIS A 22 6.58 15.23 -37.80
N ASN A 23 5.29 15.56 -37.78
CA ASN A 23 4.29 14.99 -36.89
C ASN A 23 4.80 14.35 -35.57
N ARG A 24 5.14 15.17 -34.56
CA ARG A 24 5.30 14.73 -33.15
C ARG A 24 3.93 14.49 -32.49
N LYS A 25 3.16 13.53 -33.00
CA LYS A 25 1.97 13.01 -32.32
C LYS A 25 2.33 11.66 -31.72
N GLY A 26 2.44 11.58 -30.39
CA GLY A 26 2.62 10.26 -29.75
C GLY A 26 2.92 10.21 -28.25
N GLY A 27 3.10 11.33 -27.55
CA GLY A 27 3.54 11.32 -26.15
C GLY A 27 2.46 11.16 -25.08
N LYS A 28 1.27 10.63 -25.38
CA LYS A 28 0.18 10.49 -24.39
C LYS A 28 0.00 9.11 -23.72
N PRO A 29 0.55 7.98 -24.20
CA PRO A 29 0.26 6.69 -23.57
C PRO A 29 1.16 6.44 -22.35
N ILE A 30 2.40 6.91 -22.34
CA ILE A 30 3.36 6.64 -21.26
C ILE A 30 2.94 7.34 -19.96
N LEU A 31 2.48 8.60 -20.04
CA LEU A 31 2.00 9.33 -18.86
C LEU A 31 0.71 8.72 -18.28
N LYS A 32 -0.19 8.25 -19.16
CA LYS A 32 -1.38 7.51 -18.75
C LYS A 32 -1.03 6.14 -18.17
N PHE A 33 0.00 5.48 -18.69
CA PHE A 33 0.49 4.20 -18.19
C PHE A 33 1.11 4.36 -16.80
N ILE A 34 1.89 5.42 -16.56
CA ILE A 34 2.43 5.77 -15.24
C ILE A 34 1.30 6.09 -14.25
N PHE A 35 0.26 6.82 -14.70
CA PHE A 35 -0.91 7.10 -13.88
C PHE A 35 -1.68 5.81 -13.54
N PHE A 36 -1.86 4.92 -14.51
CA PHE A 36 -2.54 3.63 -14.33
C PHE A 36 -1.74 2.70 -13.40
N PHE A 37 -0.42 2.63 -13.56
CA PHE A 37 0.48 1.87 -12.68
C PHE A 37 0.51 2.43 -11.26
N ARG A 38 0.47 3.76 -11.08
CA ARG A 38 0.38 4.38 -9.75
C ARG A 38 -0.92 4.03 -9.04
N VAL A 39 -2.05 4.09 -9.74
CA VAL A 39 -3.35 3.71 -9.16
C VAL A 39 -3.39 2.21 -8.86
N LEU A 40 -2.81 1.36 -9.71
CA LEU A 40 -2.72 -0.08 -9.49
C LEU A 40 -1.86 -0.43 -8.26
N ILE A 41 -0.72 0.25 -8.06
CA ILE A 41 0.14 0.06 -6.88
C ILE A 41 -0.59 0.50 -5.60
N ILE A 42 -1.30 1.64 -5.62
CA ILE A 42 -2.10 2.11 -4.48
C ILE A 42 -3.24 1.14 -4.16
N LEU A 43 -3.88 0.57 -5.18
CA LEU A 43 -4.94 -0.42 -5.01
C LEU A 43 -4.39 -1.72 -4.39
N ILE A 44 -3.23 -2.21 -4.84
CA ILE A 44 -2.56 -3.39 -4.28
C ILE A 44 -2.16 -3.15 -2.80
N LEU A 45 -1.64 -1.96 -2.48
CA LEU A 45 -1.28 -1.59 -1.10
C LEU A 45 -2.51 -1.45 -0.18
N ALA A 46 -3.64 -0.98 -0.70
CA ALA A 46 -4.89 -0.85 0.05
C ALA A 46 -5.59 -2.19 0.35
N ILE A 47 -5.25 -3.26 -0.37
CA ILE A 47 -5.82 -4.62 -0.20
C ILE A 47 -4.95 -5.49 0.73
N SER A 48 -4.18 -4.90 1.64
CA SER A 48 -3.41 -5.68 2.63
C SER A 48 -4.05 -5.75 4.04
N PRO A 49 -5.30 -6.22 4.25
CA PRO A 49 -5.83 -6.41 5.59
C PRO A 49 -5.61 -7.86 6.03
N SER A 50 -4.38 -8.35 6.23
CA SER A 50 -4.09 -9.60 6.97
C SER A 50 -2.64 -10.09 6.85
N TYR A 51 -1.70 -9.41 7.52
CA TYR A 51 -0.45 -10.08 7.95
C TYR A 51 -0.24 -10.04 9.45
N VAL A 52 -1.18 -9.40 10.17
CA VAL A 52 -1.06 -9.16 11.60
C VAL A 52 -1.52 -10.36 12.43
N SER A 53 -2.16 -11.40 11.86
CA SER A 53 -2.64 -12.53 12.66
C SER A 53 -1.55 -13.57 13.01
N ALA A 54 -0.62 -13.87 12.11
CA ALA A 54 0.39 -14.91 12.34
C ALA A 54 1.51 -14.44 13.29
N ALA A 55 1.89 -13.16 13.22
CA ALA A 55 2.87 -12.57 14.12
C ALA A 55 2.31 -12.45 15.54
N GLU A 56 1.05 -12.04 15.69
CA GLU A 56 0.37 -11.97 16.99
C GLU A 56 0.17 -13.36 17.60
N SER A 57 -0.20 -14.38 16.79
CA SER A 57 -0.35 -15.74 17.30
C SER A 57 0.99 -16.34 17.72
N ALA A 58 2.07 -16.06 16.99
CA ALA A 58 3.42 -16.50 17.35
C ALA A 58 3.91 -15.83 18.64
N ALA A 59 3.64 -14.54 18.83
CA ALA A 59 3.97 -13.81 20.06
C ALA A 59 3.18 -14.35 21.26
N ALA A 60 1.88 -14.61 21.10
CA ALA A 60 1.04 -15.22 22.14
C ALA A 60 1.55 -16.63 22.51
N ALA A 61 1.89 -17.45 21.51
CA ALA A 61 2.44 -18.78 21.71
C ALA A 61 3.79 -18.76 22.42
N ALA A 62 4.67 -17.80 22.11
CA ALA A 62 5.96 -17.63 22.78
C ALA A 62 5.82 -17.28 24.27
N LEU A 63 4.72 -16.61 24.65
CA LEU A 63 4.35 -16.33 26.04
C LEU A 63 3.63 -17.51 26.73
N GLY A 64 3.50 -18.66 26.05
CA GLY A 64 2.80 -19.84 26.57
C GLY A 64 1.28 -19.68 26.63
N VAL A 65 0.71 -18.64 25.99
CA VAL A 65 -0.73 -18.42 25.93
C VAL A 65 -1.34 -19.47 25.01
N GLN A 66 -2.04 -20.44 25.59
CA GLN A 66 -2.77 -21.44 24.84
C GLN A 66 -4.18 -20.94 24.56
N PRO A 67 -4.60 -20.86 23.28
CA PRO A 67 -5.99 -20.55 22.97
C PRO A 67 -6.87 -21.67 23.54
N TYR A 68 -7.90 -21.28 24.30
CA TYR A 68 -8.88 -22.25 24.74
C TYR A 68 -9.67 -22.76 23.52
N ALA A 69 -9.94 -24.07 23.48
CA ALA A 69 -10.74 -24.67 22.41
C ALA A 69 -12.21 -24.23 22.53
N GLY A 70 -12.59 -23.18 21.81
CA GLY A 70 -13.97 -22.67 21.74
C GLY A 70 -14.12 -21.23 22.19
N ASN A 71 -15.29 -20.64 21.91
CA ASN A 71 -15.61 -19.29 22.35
C ASN A 71 -16.10 -19.33 23.81
N ILE A 72 -15.17 -19.23 24.76
CA ILE A 72 -15.51 -19.10 26.18
C ILE A 72 -15.61 -17.62 26.54
N VAL A 73 -16.78 -17.24 27.03
CA VAL A 73 -16.99 -15.92 27.63
C VAL A 73 -16.38 -15.94 29.03
N ALA A 74 -15.44 -15.05 29.30
CA ALA A 74 -14.88 -14.85 30.64
C ALA A 74 -16.02 -14.49 31.62
N PRO A 75 -16.15 -15.19 32.76
CA PRO A 75 -17.13 -14.84 33.79
C PRO A 75 -16.87 -13.42 34.30
N ASP A 76 -17.95 -12.65 34.43
CA ASP A 76 -17.86 -11.31 35.01
C ASP A 76 -17.59 -11.42 36.51
N PHE A 77 -16.76 -10.54 37.05
CA PHE A 77 -16.48 -10.48 38.49
C PHE A 77 -16.25 -9.04 38.93
N ILE A 78 -16.60 -8.79 40.19
CA ILE A 78 -16.39 -7.50 40.85
C ILE A 78 -15.38 -7.70 41.97
N LEU A 79 -14.28 -6.98 41.90
CA LEU A 79 -13.23 -6.97 42.92
C LEU A 79 -13.01 -5.55 43.44
N LYS A 80 -12.33 -5.45 44.57
CA LYS A 80 -11.81 -4.18 45.04
C LYS A 80 -10.39 -3.99 44.53
N ASP A 81 -10.07 -2.78 44.08
CA ASP A 81 -8.70 -2.38 43.82
C ASP A 81 -7.93 -2.07 45.11
N LEU A 82 -6.67 -1.65 44.97
CA LEU A 82 -5.82 -1.25 46.10
C LEU A 82 -6.31 0.01 46.84
N ASN A 83 -7.23 0.76 46.24
CA ASN A 83 -7.84 1.97 46.79
C ASN A 83 -9.27 1.71 47.30
N ASP A 84 -9.64 0.45 47.52
CA ASP A 84 -10.98 0.02 47.96
C ASP A 84 -12.13 0.33 46.95
N GLN A 85 -11.81 0.72 45.72
CA GLN A 85 -12.79 1.00 44.67
C GLN A 85 -13.28 -0.31 44.05
N LYS A 86 -14.58 -0.39 43.78
CA LYS A 86 -15.18 -1.52 43.06
C LYS A 86 -14.82 -1.43 41.58
N VAL A 87 -14.25 -2.50 41.03
CA VAL A 87 -13.88 -2.64 39.63
C VAL A 87 -14.56 -3.88 39.07
N ASN A 88 -15.23 -3.76 37.91
CA ASN A 88 -15.83 -4.88 37.21
C ASN A 88 -14.98 -5.30 36.01
N LEU A 89 -14.90 -6.60 35.71
CA LEU A 89 -14.27 -7.09 34.49
C LEU A 89 -14.97 -6.53 33.24
N SER A 90 -16.29 -6.36 33.28
CA SER A 90 -17.09 -5.79 32.17
C SER A 90 -16.64 -4.40 31.73
N ASP A 91 -16.02 -3.64 32.63
CA ASP A 91 -15.59 -2.26 32.36
C ASP A 91 -14.42 -2.23 31.35
N TYR A 92 -13.74 -3.35 31.14
CA TYR A 92 -12.63 -3.51 30.21
C TYR A 92 -13.00 -4.15 28.86
N ARG A 93 -14.30 -4.26 28.53
CA ARG A 93 -14.72 -4.79 27.22
C ARG A 93 -14.10 -4.01 26.06
N GLY A 94 -13.67 -4.72 25.03
CA GLY A 94 -12.99 -4.15 23.86
C GLY A 94 -11.49 -3.94 24.05
N SER A 95 -10.94 -4.21 25.23
CA SER A 95 -9.50 -4.20 25.51
C SER A 95 -8.96 -5.62 25.71
N LEU A 96 -7.69 -5.84 25.36
CA LEU A 96 -6.96 -7.05 25.77
C LEU A 96 -6.62 -6.92 27.27
N VAL A 97 -7.06 -7.88 28.08
CA VAL A 97 -6.86 -7.88 29.54
C VAL A 97 -6.09 -9.13 29.94
N ILE A 98 -5.06 -8.98 30.76
CA ILE A 98 -4.31 -10.08 31.39
C ILE A 98 -4.67 -10.10 32.87
N ILE A 99 -5.14 -11.24 33.37
CA ILE A 99 -5.54 -11.42 34.77
C ILE A 99 -4.52 -12.32 35.46
N GLY A 100 -3.86 -11.79 36.49
CA GLY A 100 -2.91 -12.55 37.32
C GLY A 100 -3.56 -12.99 38.63
N PHE A 101 -3.55 -14.30 38.90
CA PHE A 101 -3.91 -14.85 40.20
C PHE A 101 -2.62 -15.17 40.98
N PHE A 102 -2.40 -14.48 42.08
CA PHE A 102 -1.20 -14.64 42.91
C PHE A 102 -1.55 -14.58 44.39
N THR A 103 -0.61 -15.00 45.22
CA THR A 103 -0.72 -15.00 46.67
C THR A 103 0.63 -14.67 47.32
N THR A 104 0.63 -14.23 48.58
CA THR A 104 1.83 -13.77 49.30
C THR A 104 2.38 -14.78 50.31
N TRP A 105 1.71 -15.91 50.53
CA TRP A 105 2.04 -16.90 51.57
C TRP A 105 2.87 -18.06 51.04
#